data_AF-A0AAD6DHW1-F1
#
_entry.id   AF-A0AAD6DHW1-F1
#
_cell.length_a   1.000
_cell.length_b   1.000
_cell.length_c   1.000
_cell.angle_alpha   90.00
_cell.angle_beta   90.00
_cell.angle_gamma   90.00
#
_symmetry.space_group_name_H-M   'P 1'
#
loop_
_entity.id
_entity.type
_entity.pdbx_description
1 polymer ?
#
loop_
_entity_poly.entity_id
_entity_poly.type
_entity_poly.pdbx_seq_one_letter_code
_entity_poly.pdbx_strand_id
1 'polypeptide(L)'
;MRFISSLFLLSSLTFQYASAAAKKSCPGPKLPIVDPFYLPPDEAEIGGDWKLKELGAILRTREVTIGTFLPGTEHEVKAYQLLYRTQDLNKNPDASVTTIIIPEEPNMNRVISFHDAYDSPDPNCAPSYGLQSGAEGWGRSWNQVNLAFILPYLKKGAVLNIPDYEGTNAAFAVGPQSAYQVLDSIKAALDSTETTGITDDAKVIMFGYSGGGLATEWATEFKHDYAKKLPIVGAVIGGPPVDIRETYHAVNGKQLSQLNVWAMLGLMNAFPEINEYMRGDLKTEGYEDKKFLHALSRCSYPEDTLVPNLENTNISAFFHNGDHFLDKFKDNITEVGVMGQHISKKTRPEFPLMFFYGGNDTVIGPRAGVKALINQWKKALLPGMVSDYSNLMPFQDHATALVTGLPISWSWMTKRFEKVDGGGNNANGNDDLDFQLDGDGQIVMLPSHELR
;
A
#
# COMPACT_ATOMS: atom_id res chain seq x y z
N MET A 1 -16.27 1.51 -26.43
CA MET A 1 -15.24 1.46 -25.36
C MET A 1 -15.76 1.97 -24.00
N ARG A 2 -17.02 1.70 -23.64
CA ARG A 2 -17.58 1.85 -22.27
C ARG A 2 -17.93 0.48 -21.64
N PHE A 3 -17.55 -0.61 -22.32
CA PHE A 3 -17.95 -1.98 -22.00
C PHE A 3 -16.91 -2.77 -21.19
N ILE A 4 -15.70 -2.23 -21.02
CA ILE A 4 -14.65 -2.87 -20.19
C ILE A 4 -14.80 -2.45 -18.72
N SER A 5 -15.36 -1.26 -18.45
CA SER A 5 -15.65 -0.74 -17.11
C SER A 5 -16.74 -1.53 -16.37
N SER A 6 -17.62 -2.22 -17.10
CA SER A 6 -18.70 -3.03 -16.52
C SER A 6 -18.33 -4.52 -16.40
N LEU A 7 -17.24 -4.97 -17.03
CA LEU A 7 -16.86 -6.39 -17.03
C LEU A 7 -16.08 -6.81 -15.77
N PHE A 8 -15.52 -5.86 -15.02
CA PHE A 8 -14.88 -6.12 -13.73
C PHE A 8 -15.86 -6.15 -12.54
N LEU A 9 -17.15 -5.89 -12.78
CA LEU A 9 -18.20 -5.87 -11.75
C LEU A 9 -19.39 -6.82 -12.04
N LEU A 10 -19.33 -7.66 -13.09
CA LEU A 10 -20.48 -8.46 -13.55
C LEU A 10 -20.15 -9.90 -13.99
N SER A 11 -19.25 -10.61 -13.31
CA SER A 11 -19.07 -12.06 -13.52
C SER A 11 -19.17 -12.93 -12.26
N SER A 12 -19.78 -12.41 -11.18
CA SER A 12 -20.08 -13.21 -9.98
C SER A 12 -21.40 -14.00 -10.04
N LEU A 13 -22.11 -14.00 -11.17
CA LEU A 13 -23.34 -14.78 -11.36
C LEU A 13 -23.23 -15.68 -12.60
N THR A 14 -22.51 -16.79 -12.46
CA THR A 14 -22.86 -18.14 -12.99
C THR A 14 -21.65 -19.06 -12.92
N PHE A 15 -21.28 -19.54 -11.72
CA PHE A 15 -20.58 -20.82 -11.55
C PHE A 15 -20.85 -21.34 -10.13
N GLN A 16 -22.14 -21.40 -9.77
CA GLN A 16 -22.58 -22.28 -8.68
C GLN A 16 -22.91 -23.65 -9.29
N TYR A 17 -22.60 -24.69 -8.52
CA TYR A 17 -22.76 -26.13 -8.80
C TYR A 17 -21.59 -26.81 -9.52
N ALA A 18 -20.55 -27.18 -8.77
CA ALA A 18 -20.32 -28.58 -8.36
C ALA A 18 -18.88 -28.78 -7.84
N SER A 19 -18.71 -28.83 -6.53
CA SER A 19 -17.77 -29.75 -5.85
C SER A 19 -17.97 -29.67 -4.35
N ALA A 20 -18.97 -30.41 -3.86
CA ALA A 20 -18.96 -30.88 -2.48
C ALA A 20 -17.95 -32.04 -2.39
N ALA A 21 -16.66 -31.71 -2.45
CA ALA A 21 -15.60 -32.59 -1.97
C ALA A 21 -15.21 -32.06 -0.60
N ALA A 22 -15.49 -32.84 0.43
CA ALA A 22 -15.11 -32.54 1.81
C ALA A 22 -13.59 -32.39 1.91
N LYS A 23 -13.08 -31.16 1.76
CA LYS A 23 -11.73 -30.80 2.21
C LYS A 23 -11.79 -30.77 3.73
N LYS A 24 -10.93 -31.56 4.39
CA LYS A 24 -10.58 -31.34 5.79
C LYS A 24 -10.11 -29.90 5.91
N SER A 25 -10.94 -29.00 6.41
CA SER A 25 -10.54 -27.61 6.60
C SER A 25 -9.62 -27.55 7.82
N CYS A 26 -8.33 -27.37 7.60
CA CYS A 26 -7.57 -26.61 8.59
C CYS A 26 -8.35 -25.30 8.82
N PRO A 27 -8.60 -24.89 10.08
CA PRO A 27 -9.22 -23.60 10.31
C PRO A 27 -8.34 -22.53 9.67
N GLY A 28 -8.95 -21.60 8.92
CA GLY A 28 -8.25 -20.49 8.30
C GLY A 28 -7.50 -19.64 9.32
N PRO A 29 -6.65 -18.70 8.87
CA PRO A 29 -5.95 -17.78 9.74
C PRO A 29 -6.95 -17.01 10.61
N LYS A 30 -6.56 -16.73 11.85
CA LYS A 30 -7.34 -15.88 12.74
C LYS A 30 -7.31 -14.44 12.20
N LEU A 31 -8.41 -13.73 12.39
CA LEU A 31 -8.45 -12.28 12.14
C LEU A 31 -7.38 -11.57 13.01
N PRO A 32 -6.66 -10.58 12.47
CA PRO A 32 -5.62 -9.82 13.18
C PRO A 32 -5.98 -9.44 14.61
N ILE A 33 -7.17 -8.88 14.84
CA ILE A 33 -7.59 -8.39 16.16
C ILE A 33 -7.73 -9.47 17.24
N VAL A 34 -7.81 -10.76 16.86
CA VAL A 34 -7.91 -11.91 17.79
C VAL A 34 -6.77 -12.91 17.62
N ASP A 35 -5.79 -12.61 16.78
CA ASP A 35 -4.61 -13.44 16.57
C ASP A 35 -3.46 -12.92 17.47
N PRO A 36 -3.02 -13.71 18.48
CA PRO A 36 -1.94 -13.30 19.37
C PRO A 36 -0.64 -12.93 18.65
N PHE A 37 -0.42 -13.39 17.41
CA PHE A 37 0.75 -13.03 16.60
C PHE A 37 0.84 -11.52 16.32
N TYR A 38 -0.30 -10.82 16.22
CA TYR A 38 -0.35 -9.38 15.94
C TYR A 38 -0.15 -8.51 17.17
N LEU A 39 -0.15 -9.11 18.37
CA LEU A 39 0.09 -8.38 19.61
C LEU A 39 1.60 -8.28 19.85
N PRO A 40 2.10 -7.21 20.49
CA PRO A 40 3.48 -7.21 20.97
C PRO A 40 3.70 -8.33 22.00
N PRO A 41 4.87 -9.01 21.98
CA PRO A 41 5.19 -10.06 22.94
C PRO A 41 5.34 -9.50 24.36
N ASP A 42 5.14 -10.34 25.37
CA ASP A 42 5.43 -9.96 26.75
C ASP A 42 6.94 -10.07 27.07
N GLU A 43 7.35 -9.55 28.23
CA GLU A 43 8.76 -9.57 28.65
C GLU A 43 9.31 -10.99 28.80
N ALA A 44 8.47 -11.97 29.15
CA ALA A 44 8.88 -13.35 29.33
C ALA A 44 9.17 -14.05 28.00
N GLU A 45 8.47 -13.67 26.92
CA GLU A 45 8.64 -14.24 25.58
C GLU A 45 9.99 -13.87 24.95
N ILE A 46 10.41 -12.60 25.07
CA ILE A 46 11.61 -12.09 24.37
C ILE A 46 12.76 -11.65 25.30
N GLY A 47 12.62 -11.89 26.61
CA GLY A 47 13.64 -11.58 27.61
C GLY A 47 13.94 -10.08 27.74
N GLY A 48 12.90 -9.26 27.83
CA GLY A 48 13.00 -7.80 28.00
C GLY A 48 11.78 -7.04 27.46
N ASP A 49 11.72 -5.73 27.71
CA ASP A 49 10.64 -4.88 27.18
C ASP A 49 10.80 -4.67 25.66
N TRP A 50 9.83 -5.16 24.88
CA TRP A 50 9.81 -5.02 23.42
C TRP A 50 9.84 -3.55 22.98
N LYS A 51 9.32 -2.64 23.81
CA LYS A 51 9.29 -1.20 23.55
C LYS A 51 10.68 -0.57 23.49
N LEU A 52 11.66 -1.23 24.12
CA LEU A 52 13.06 -0.80 24.14
C LEU A 52 13.88 -1.40 23.00
N LYS A 53 13.29 -2.27 22.17
CA LYS A 53 13.97 -2.80 20.98
C LYS A 53 14.12 -1.70 19.93
N GLU A 54 15.15 -1.82 19.10
CA GLU A 54 15.38 -0.91 17.98
C GLU A 54 14.20 -0.93 17.00
N LEU A 55 13.97 0.20 16.33
CA LEU A 55 13.00 0.27 15.22
C LEU A 55 13.38 -0.77 14.15
N GLY A 56 12.37 -1.50 13.64
CA GLY A 56 12.54 -2.62 12.71
C GLY A 56 13.01 -3.93 13.33
N ALA A 57 13.23 -4.01 14.66
CA ALA A 57 13.61 -5.27 15.30
C ALA A 57 12.49 -6.31 15.17
N ILE A 58 12.85 -7.52 14.72
CA ILE A 58 11.92 -8.65 14.63
C ILE A 58 11.57 -9.12 16.05
N LEU A 59 10.28 -9.13 16.36
CA LEU A 59 9.72 -9.55 17.64
C LEU A 59 9.22 -11.00 17.59
N ARG A 60 8.61 -11.40 16.47
CA ARG A 60 8.18 -12.77 16.20
C ARG A 60 8.22 -13.08 14.72
N THR A 61 8.30 -14.37 14.43
CA THR A 61 8.30 -14.92 13.07
C THR A 61 7.37 -16.12 13.01
N ARG A 62 6.62 -16.26 11.92
CA ARG A 62 5.92 -17.51 11.59
C ARG A 62 5.97 -17.77 10.09
N GLU A 63 6.05 -19.03 9.71
CA GLU A 63 5.80 -19.45 8.33
C GLU A 63 4.30 -19.40 8.05
N VAL A 64 3.92 -18.96 6.85
CA VAL A 64 2.53 -18.89 6.38
C VAL A 64 2.42 -19.44 4.97
N THR A 65 1.23 -19.90 4.61
CA THR A 65 0.91 -20.28 3.24
C THR A 65 0.17 -19.13 2.56
N ILE A 66 0.56 -18.78 1.33
CA ILE A 66 -0.09 -17.71 0.56
C ILE A 66 -1.23 -18.31 -0.26
N GLY A 67 -2.44 -17.78 -0.04
CA GLY A 67 -3.62 -18.14 -0.80
C GLY A 67 -3.57 -17.54 -2.20
N THR A 68 -4.40 -18.06 -3.10
CA THR A 68 -4.60 -17.46 -4.44
C THR A 68 -5.96 -16.75 -4.51
N PHE A 69 -6.19 -16.05 -5.62
CA PHE A 69 -7.52 -15.51 -5.96
C PHE A 69 -8.61 -16.59 -5.98
N LEU A 70 -8.29 -17.80 -6.46
CA LEU A 70 -9.21 -18.94 -6.42
C LEU A 70 -9.27 -19.54 -5.00
N PRO A 71 -10.45 -19.60 -4.36
CA PRO A 71 -10.57 -20.15 -3.01
C PRO A 71 -10.08 -21.60 -2.92
N GLY A 72 -9.25 -21.89 -1.91
CA GLY A 72 -8.76 -23.24 -1.64
C GLY A 72 -7.62 -23.70 -2.57
N THR A 73 -7.01 -22.79 -3.33
CA THR A 73 -5.73 -22.98 -4.01
C THR A 73 -4.67 -22.04 -3.46
N GLU A 74 -3.41 -22.47 -3.54
CA GLU A 74 -2.25 -21.88 -2.86
C GLU A 74 -1.14 -21.61 -3.87
N HIS A 75 -0.32 -20.60 -3.60
CA HIS A 75 0.93 -20.41 -4.32
C HIS A 75 1.99 -21.37 -3.80
N GLU A 76 2.76 -22.01 -4.68
CA GLU A 76 3.90 -22.86 -4.32
C GLU A 76 5.15 -22.02 -3.97
N VAL A 77 4.99 -21.07 -3.06
CA VAL A 77 6.05 -20.13 -2.62
C VAL A 77 6.28 -20.27 -1.13
N LYS A 78 7.51 -20.01 -0.68
CA LYS A 78 7.78 -19.87 0.76
C LYS A 78 7.37 -18.47 1.21
N ALA A 79 6.67 -18.40 2.33
CA ALA A 79 6.32 -17.11 2.92
C ALA A 79 6.42 -17.10 4.43
N TYR A 80 6.77 -15.94 4.96
CA TYR A 80 6.91 -15.71 6.38
C TYR A 80 6.22 -14.41 6.77
N GLN A 81 5.66 -14.37 7.96
CA GLN A 81 5.27 -13.12 8.59
C GLN A 81 6.27 -12.77 9.68
N LEU A 82 6.67 -11.51 9.69
CA LEU A 82 7.52 -10.92 10.70
C LEU A 82 6.70 -9.88 11.46
N LEU A 83 6.49 -10.09 12.76
CA LEU A 83 6.05 -9.03 13.66
C LEU A 83 7.30 -8.21 14.00
N TYR A 84 7.30 -6.92 13.72
CA TYR A 84 8.44 -6.05 13.96
C TYR A 84 8.06 -4.83 14.80
N ARG A 85 9.03 -4.34 15.58
CA ARG A 85 8.88 -3.11 16.37
C ARG A 85 8.87 -1.90 15.44
N THR A 86 7.93 -0.99 15.65
CA THR A 86 7.81 0.30 14.96
C THR A 86 7.26 1.35 15.94
N GLN A 87 6.57 2.38 15.44
CA GLN A 87 5.94 3.42 16.22
C GLN A 87 4.68 3.97 15.55
N ASP A 88 3.75 4.48 16.36
CA ASP A 88 2.55 5.18 15.87
C ASP A 88 2.88 6.61 15.38
N LEU A 89 1.86 7.31 14.90
CA LEU A 89 1.96 8.72 14.50
C LEU A 89 2.60 9.62 15.59
N ASN A 90 2.30 9.35 16.86
CA ASN A 90 2.77 10.11 18.02
C ASN A 90 4.16 9.66 18.52
N LYS A 91 4.81 8.73 17.80
CA LYS A 91 6.10 8.11 18.13
C LYS A 91 6.06 7.25 19.40
N ASN A 92 4.87 6.81 19.82
CA ASN A 92 4.76 5.79 20.86
C ASN A 92 5.19 4.43 20.28
N PRO A 93 5.82 3.54 21.08
CA PRO A 93 6.15 2.19 20.62
C PRO A 93 4.91 1.44 20.12
N ASP A 94 5.02 0.88 18.93
CA ASP A 94 3.99 0.03 18.31
C ASP A 94 4.68 -1.19 17.66
N ALA A 95 3.89 -2.18 17.25
CA ALA A 95 4.35 -3.28 16.42
C ALA A 95 3.48 -3.39 15.17
N SER A 96 4.03 -3.86 14.06
CA SER A 96 3.26 -4.17 12.86
C SER A 96 3.78 -5.45 12.22
N VAL A 97 3.04 -5.99 11.25
CA VAL A 97 3.40 -7.23 10.55
C VAL A 97 3.81 -6.90 9.11
N THR A 98 4.80 -7.62 8.61
CA THR A 98 5.08 -7.69 7.17
C THR A 98 5.08 -9.12 6.70
N THR A 99 4.59 -9.34 5.48
CA THR A 99 4.63 -10.64 4.81
C THR A 99 5.77 -10.66 3.81
N ILE A 100 6.70 -11.59 4.01
CA ILE A 100 7.79 -11.89 3.09
C ILE A 100 7.37 -13.02 2.17
N ILE A 101 7.42 -12.81 0.85
CA ILE A 101 7.14 -13.85 -0.15
C ILE A 101 8.40 -14.11 -0.96
N ILE A 102 8.90 -15.34 -0.89
CA ILE A 102 10.10 -15.78 -1.59
C ILE A 102 9.68 -16.46 -2.89
N PRO A 103 10.06 -15.91 -4.06
CA PRO A 103 9.70 -16.48 -5.36
C PRO A 103 10.41 -17.84 -5.59
N GLU A 104 9.98 -18.59 -6.60
CA GLU A 104 10.52 -19.93 -6.93
C GLU A 104 12.02 -19.90 -7.26
N GLU A 105 12.44 -18.91 -8.06
CA GLU A 105 13.84 -18.66 -8.40
C GLU A 105 14.28 -17.29 -7.84
N PRO A 106 14.59 -17.21 -6.54
CA PRO A 106 14.81 -15.93 -5.88
C PRO A 106 16.22 -15.40 -6.08
N ASN A 107 16.33 -14.10 -6.29
CA ASN A 107 17.54 -13.33 -6.07
C ASN A 107 17.47 -12.70 -4.68
N MET A 108 18.12 -13.34 -3.71
CA MET A 108 18.09 -12.92 -2.30
C MET A 108 18.76 -11.57 -2.03
N ASN A 109 19.49 -11.01 -3.00
CA ASN A 109 20.11 -9.69 -2.93
C ASN A 109 19.16 -8.57 -3.41
N ARG A 110 17.94 -8.89 -3.85
CA ARG A 110 16.95 -7.92 -4.33
C ARG A 110 15.65 -8.07 -3.55
N VAL A 111 15.12 -6.94 -3.08
CA VAL A 111 13.83 -6.88 -2.39
C VAL A 111 12.95 -5.84 -3.07
N ILE A 112 11.69 -6.19 -3.30
CA ILE A 112 10.64 -5.22 -3.63
C ILE A 112 9.78 -5.03 -2.39
N SER A 113 9.79 -3.82 -1.84
CA SER A 113 8.83 -3.42 -0.81
C SER A 113 7.55 -2.99 -1.51
N PHE A 114 6.58 -3.89 -1.56
CA PHE A 114 5.29 -3.69 -2.22
C PHE A 114 4.26 -3.20 -1.22
N HIS A 115 3.72 -2.01 -1.46
CA HIS A 115 2.75 -1.37 -0.58
C HIS A 115 1.35 -1.62 -1.14
N ASP A 116 0.68 -2.65 -0.62
CA ASP A 116 -0.68 -3.05 -1.01
C ASP A 116 -1.68 -1.95 -0.60
N ALA A 117 -2.50 -1.47 -1.54
CA ALA A 117 -3.49 -0.43 -1.27
C ALA A 117 -4.73 -1.01 -0.59
N TYR A 118 -4.63 -1.43 0.67
CA TYR A 118 -5.74 -2.08 1.38
C TYR A 118 -6.81 -1.11 1.92
N ASP A 119 -6.50 0.19 1.95
CA ASP A 119 -7.43 1.32 2.03
C ASP A 119 -8.56 1.14 3.06
N SER A 120 -8.23 0.86 4.33
CA SER A 120 -9.28 0.48 5.28
C SER A 120 -9.00 0.85 6.73
N PRO A 121 -10.00 1.35 7.47
CA PRO A 121 -9.88 1.64 8.90
C PRO A 121 -10.13 0.42 9.82
N ASP A 122 -10.16 -0.79 9.25
CA ASP A 122 -10.32 -2.06 9.99
C ASP A 122 -9.01 -2.86 9.93
N PRO A 123 -8.35 -3.13 11.08
CA PRO A 123 -7.11 -3.91 11.14
C PRO A 123 -7.23 -5.31 10.52
N ASN A 124 -8.44 -5.87 10.43
CA ASN A 124 -8.67 -7.16 9.78
C ASN A 124 -8.57 -7.12 8.25
N CYS A 125 -8.44 -5.93 7.66
CA CYS A 125 -8.14 -5.77 6.24
C CYS A 125 -6.65 -5.85 5.91
N ALA A 126 -5.78 -5.98 6.91
CA ALA A 126 -4.34 -5.99 6.75
C ALA A 126 -3.86 -7.00 5.69
N PRO A 127 -2.88 -6.63 4.84
CA PRO A 127 -2.28 -7.52 3.84
C PRO A 127 -1.81 -8.84 4.42
N SER A 128 -1.17 -8.82 5.59
CA SER A 128 -0.72 -10.03 6.26
C SER A 128 -1.86 -11.03 6.51
N TYR A 129 -3.07 -10.59 6.83
CA TYR A 129 -4.21 -11.49 6.92
C TYR A 129 -4.72 -11.90 5.54
N GLY A 130 -5.03 -10.94 4.67
CA GLY A 130 -5.71 -11.19 3.40
C GLY A 130 -4.93 -12.06 2.42
N LEU A 131 -3.59 -12.08 2.52
CA LEU A 131 -2.72 -12.88 1.66
C LEU A 131 -2.64 -14.35 2.08
N GLN A 132 -3.00 -14.70 3.32
CA GLN A 132 -2.89 -16.08 3.81
C GLN A 132 -3.91 -17.03 3.15
N SER A 133 -3.49 -18.29 2.95
CA SER A 133 -4.39 -19.36 2.52
C SER A 133 -5.49 -19.57 3.55
N GLY A 134 -6.73 -19.65 3.09
CA GLY A 134 -7.90 -19.79 3.94
C GLY A 134 -8.38 -18.50 4.61
N ALA A 135 -7.75 -17.34 4.36
CA ALA A 135 -8.34 -16.06 4.73
C ALA A 135 -9.69 -15.88 4.04
N GLU A 136 -10.61 -15.17 4.68
CA GLU A 136 -11.98 -14.93 4.22
C GLU A 136 -12.33 -13.45 4.30
N GLY A 137 -13.45 -13.06 3.70
CA GLY A 137 -13.95 -11.69 3.81
C GLY A 137 -13.28 -10.70 2.86
N TRP A 138 -13.70 -9.44 2.95
CA TRP A 138 -13.19 -8.36 2.09
C TRP A 138 -11.67 -8.20 2.15
N GLY A 139 -11.06 -8.48 3.31
CA GLY A 139 -9.60 -8.44 3.47
C GLY A 139 -8.92 -9.46 2.55
N ARG A 140 -9.46 -10.67 2.42
CA ARG A 140 -8.93 -11.67 1.49
C ARG A 140 -9.10 -11.22 0.04
N SER A 141 -10.31 -10.93 -0.41
CA SER A 141 -10.56 -10.62 -1.82
C SER A 141 -9.76 -9.42 -2.32
N TRP A 142 -9.66 -8.36 -1.51
CA TRP A 142 -8.98 -7.14 -1.90
C TRP A 142 -7.46 -7.31 -1.99
N ASN A 143 -6.82 -7.88 -0.96
CA ASN A 143 -5.37 -8.09 -0.96
C ASN A 143 -4.95 -9.13 -2.03
N GLN A 144 -5.76 -10.15 -2.30
CA GLN A 144 -5.49 -11.12 -3.37
C GLN A 144 -5.56 -10.50 -4.78
N VAL A 145 -6.45 -9.53 -5.01
CA VAL A 145 -6.50 -8.77 -6.26
C VAL A 145 -5.26 -7.88 -6.41
N ASN A 146 -4.84 -7.20 -5.36
CA ASN A 146 -3.61 -6.39 -5.38
C ASN A 146 -2.37 -7.26 -5.63
N LEU A 147 -2.25 -8.41 -4.95
CA LEU A 147 -1.18 -9.38 -5.22
C LEU A 147 -1.23 -9.86 -6.67
N ALA A 148 -2.40 -10.10 -7.25
CA ALA A 148 -2.54 -10.57 -8.64
C ALA A 148 -1.90 -9.63 -9.68
N PHE A 149 -1.87 -8.32 -9.43
CA PHE A 149 -1.18 -7.36 -10.30
C PHE A 149 0.34 -7.51 -10.31
N ILE A 150 0.91 -8.12 -9.25
CA ILE A 150 2.35 -8.34 -9.14
C ILE A 150 2.76 -9.82 -9.28
N LEU A 151 1.80 -10.76 -9.24
CA LEU A 151 2.04 -12.20 -9.41
C LEU A 151 2.85 -12.59 -10.68
N PRO A 152 2.66 -11.96 -11.86
CA PRO A 152 3.46 -12.30 -13.04
C PRO A 152 4.96 -12.11 -12.83
N TYR A 153 5.36 -11.39 -11.78
CA TYR A 153 6.73 -11.03 -11.47
C TYR A 153 7.29 -11.80 -10.27
N LEU A 154 6.54 -12.76 -9.70
CA LEU A 154 6.95 -13.65 -8.61
C LEU A 154 7.64 -14.95 -9.06
N LYS A 155 7.85 -15.17 -10.36
CA LYS A 155 8.46 -16.43 -10.81
C LYS A 155 9.98 -16.43 -10.65
N LYS A 156 10.63 -15.34 -11.07
CA LYS A 156 12.07 -15.11 -10.96
C LYS A 156 12.31 -13.69 -10.47
N GLY A 157 13.22 -13.51 -9.53
CA GLY A 157 13.68 -12.17 -9.17
C GLY A 157 13.61 -11.85 -7.68
N ALA A 158 13.20 -10.62 -7.36
CA ALA A 158 13.28 -10.07 -6.02
C ALA A 158 12.33 -10.75 -5.04
N VAL A 159 12.75 -10.87 -3.79
CA VAL A 159 11.87 -11.23 -2.67
C VAL A 159 10.89 -10.09 -2.42
N LEU A 160 9.62 -10.39 -2.12
CA LEU A 160 8.65 -9.36 -1.75
C LEU A 160 8.63 -9.12 -0.25
N ASN A 161 8.56 -7.85 0.15
CA ASN A 161 8.21 -7.38 1.48
C ASN A 161 6.87 -6.63 1.39
N ILE A 162 5.82 -7.13 2.03
CA ILE A 162 4.47 -6.55 1.98
C ILE A 162 4.04 -6.15 3.40
N PRO A 163 4.25 -4.89 3.81
CA PRO A 163 3.94 -4.43 5.16
C PRO A 163 2.47 -4.02 5.35
N ASP A 164 1.96 -4.26 6.55
CA ASP A 164 0.73 -3.67 7.05
C ASP A 164 0.99 -2.20 7.45
N TYR A 165 1.11 -1.33 6.46
CA TYR A 165 1.67 0.02 6.68
C TYR A 165 0.75 0.98 7.47
N GLU A 166 -0.56 0.80 7.47
CA GLU A 166 -1.49 1.58 8.28
C GLU A 166 -1.44 1.18 9.78
N GLY A 167 -0.67 0.15 10.14
CA GLY A 167 -0.40 -0.25 11.53
C GLY A 167 -1.55 -1.02 12.19
N THR A 168 -1.39 -1.35 13.47
CA THR A 168 -2.36 -2.15 14.23
C THR A 168 -3.68 -1.43 14.49
N ASN A 169 -3.67 -0.09 14.40
CA ASN A 169 -4.86 0.75 14.50
C ASN A 169 -5.51 1.06 13.14
N ALA A 170 -4.97 0.55 12.02
CA ALA A 170 -5.50 0.81 10.67
C ALA A 170 -5.73 2.31 10.42
N ALA A 171 -4.68 3.11 10.62
CA ALA A 171 -4.69 4.55 10.43
C ALA A 171 -4.60 4.92 8.94
N PHE A 172 -5.59 4.49 8.14
CA PHE A 172 -5.66 4.79 6.72
C PHE A 172 -5.54 6.30 6.47
N ALA A 173 -4.80 6.67 5.42
CA ALA A 173 -4.49 8.03 5.00
C ALA A 173 -3.59 8.85 5.95
N VAL A 174 -3.01 8.24 6.99
CA VAL A 174 -2.04 8.88 7.90
C VAL A 174 -0.62 8.62 7.40
N GLY A 175 -0.12 9.52 6.55
CA GLY A 175 1.13 9.39 5.82
C GLY A 175 2.39 9.16 6.66
N PRO A 176 2.68 10.00 7.67
CA PRO A 176 3.86 9.82 8.53
C PRO A 176 3.89 8.47 9.24
N GLN A 177 2.74 7.96 9.67
CA GLN A 177 2.65 6.61 10.21
C GLN A 177 3.04 5.63 9.10
N SER A 178 2.32 5.56 7.97
CA SER A 178 2.66 4.68 6.85
C SER A 178 4.17 4.65 6.48
N ALA A 179 4.87 5.78 6.54
CA ALA A 179 6.32 5.85 6.36
C ALA A 179 7.12 5.06 7.40
N TYR A 180 6.81 5.18 8.70
CA TYR A 180 7.47 4.45 9.77
C TYR A 180 7.32 2.94 9.58
N GLN A 181 6.08 2.46 9.41
CA GLN A 181 5.80 1.03 9.20
C GLN A 181 6.51 0.51 7.93
N VAL A 182 6.47 1.24 6.81
CA VAL A 182 7.19 0.84 5.59
C VAL A 182 8.69 0.72 5.84
N LEU A 183 9.34 1.76 6.37
CA LEU A 183 10.80 1.79 6.52
C LEU A 183 11.28 0.76 7.55
N ASP A 184 10.54 0.59 8.65
CA ASP A 184 10.86 -0.41 9.68
C ASP A 184 10.62 -1.84 9.17
N SER A 185 9.62 -2.06 8.32
CA SER A 185 9.42 -3.37 7.68
C SER A 185 10.56 -3.75 6.75
N ILE A 186 11.11 -2.78 6.00
CA ILE A 186 12.28 -3.01 5.14
C ILE A 186 13.47 -3.40 6.01
N LYS A 187 13.67 -2.71 7.14
CA LYS A 187 14.70 -3.10 8.10
C LYS A 187 14.48 -4.52 8.64
N ALA A 188 13.26 -4.85 9.05
CA ALA A 188 12.92 -6.18 9.54
C ALA A 188 13.16 -7.27 8.48
N ALA A 189 12.83 -6.99 7.22
CA ALA A 189 13.08 -7.90 6.10
C ALA A 189 14.59 -8.14 5.90
N LEU A 190 15.41 -7.10 5.93
CA LEU A 190 16.87 -7.22 5.79
C LEU A 190 17.52 -7.92 6.99
N ASP A 191 17.01 -7.69 8.21
CA ASP A 191 17.49 -8.36 9.43
C ASP A 191 17.01 -9.83 9.53
N SER A 192 16.17 -10.31 8.59
CA SER A 192 15.56 -11.65 8.64
C SER A 192 16.38 -12.76 7.95
N THR A 193 17.66 -12.51 7.63
CA THR A 193 18.53 -13.41 6.85
C THR A 193 18.49 -14.86 7.31
N GLU A 194 18.50 -15.14 8.62
CA GLU A 194 18.49 -16.51 9.14
C GLU A 194 17.18 -17.26 8.84
N THR A 195 16.07 -16.55 8.73
CA THR A 195 14.74 -17.14 8.47
C THR A 195 14.42 -17.16 6.97
N THR A 196 14.60 -16.03 6.30
CA THR A 196 14.12 -15.83 4.93
C THR A 196 15.22 -16.06 3.90
N GLY A 197 16.49 -15.94 4.30
CA GLY A 197 17.65 -15.95 3.41
C GLY A 197 17.91 -14.64 2.69
N ILE A 198 17.11 -13.58 2.91
CA ILE A 198 17.35 -12.24 2.35
C ILE A 198 18.72 -11.76 2.85
N THR A 199 19.57 -11.26 1.97
CA THR A 199 20.86 -10.72 2.44
C THR A 199 20.64 -9.38 3.16
N ASP A 200 21.40 -9.15 4.22
CA ASP A 200 21.30 -7.93 5.04
C ASP A 200 21.63 -6.64 4.27
N ASP A 201 22.34 -6.77 3.14
CA ASP A 201 22.69 -5.70 2.21
C ASP A 201 21.85 -5.67 0.92
N ALA A 202 20.79 -6.48 0.85
CA ALA A 202 19.92 -6.59 -0.32
C ALA A 202 19.40 -5.21 -0.75
N LYS A 203 19.38 -4.97 -2.06
CA LYS A 203 18.93 -3.70 -2.64
C LYS A 203 17.41 -3.68 -2.67
N VAL A 204 16.84 -2.57 -2.23
CA VAL A 204 15.39 -2.43 -2.07
C VAL A 204 14.83 -1.45 -3.10
N ILE A 205 13.80 -1.85 -3.83
CA ILE A 205 12.95 -0.90 -4.56
C ILE A 205 11.58 -0.87 -3.87
N MET A 206 11.06 0.34 -3.63
CA MET A 206 9.70 0.51 -3.13
C MET A 206 8.73 0.65 -4.31
N PHE A 207 7.56 0.04 -4.21
CA PHE A 207 6.50 0.17 -5.21
C PHE A 207 5.15 0.30 -4.53
N GLY A 208 4.34 1.24 -4.98
CA GLY A 208 2.94 1.32 -4.61
C GLY A 208 2.10 2.11 -5.60
N TYR A 209 0.82 1.77 -5.65
CA TYR A 209 -0.19 2.45 -6.47
C TYR A 209 -1.36 2.90 -5.59
N SER A 210 -1.99 4.04 -5.87
CA SER A 210 -3.14 4.55 -5.09
C SER A 210 -2.78 4.77 -3.61
N GLY A 211 -3.47 4.14 -2.64
CA GLY A 211 -3.08 4.17 -1.23
C GLY A 211 -1.66 3.64 -0.97
N GLY A 212 -1.22 2.64 -1.73
CA GLY A 212 0.18 2.19 -1.72
C GLY A 212 1.14 3.24 -2.28
N GLY A 213 0.68 4.04 -3.23
CA GLY A 213 1.41 5.21 -3.74
C GLY A 213 1.62 6.25 -2.64
N LEU A 214 0.61 6.47 -1.79
CA LEU A 214 0.73 7.31 -0.59
C LEU A 214 1.79 6.77 0.37
N ALA A 215 1.74 5.48 0.72
CA ALA A 215 2.73 4.88 1.61
C ALA A 215 4.16 4.98 1.05
N THR A 216 4.33 4.74 -0.26
CA THR A 216 5.63 4.83 -0.94
C THR A 216 6.20 6.24 -0.94
N GLU A 217 5.35 7.24 -1.19
CA GLU A 217 5.75 8.64 -1.26
C GLU A 217 6.20 9.15 0.13
N TRP A 218 5.39 8.92 1.17
CA TRP A 218 5.74 9.32 2.54
C TRP A 218 7.01 8.61 3.04
N ALA A 219 7.19 7.32 2.74
CA ALA A 219 8.42 6.60 3.05
C ALA A 219 9.63 7.20 2.32
N THR A 220 9.44 7.68 1.08
CA THR A 220 10.49 8.36 0.29
C THR A 220 10.91 9.68 0.94
N GLU A 221 9.94 10.48 1.37
CA GLU A 221 10.20 11.73 2.09
C GLU A 221 10.96 11.51 3.41
N PHE A 222 10.57 10.48 4.17
CA PHE A 222 11.11 10.24 5.51
C PHE A 222 12.42 9.48 5.50
N LYS A 223 12.79 8.83 4.39
CA LYS A 223 13.98 7.97 4.28
C LYS A 223 15.24 8.64 4.82
N HIS A 224 15.49 9.92 4.49
CA HIS A 224 16.74 10.57 4.87
C HIS A 224 16.86 10.77 6.39
N ASP A 225 15.80 11.22 7.04
CA ASP A 225 15.83 11.58 8.45
C ASP A 225 15.52 10.40 9.38
N TYR A 226 14.68 9.46 8.92
CA TYR A 226 14.24 8.31 9.71
C TYR A 226 15.12 7.07 9.51
N ALA A 227 15.42 6.70 8.26
CA ALA A 227 16.03 5.41 7.92
C ALA A 227 17.18 5.53 6.91
N LYS A 228 18.09 6.48 7.16
CA LYS A 228 19.15 6.88 6.21
C LYS A 228 19.98 5.72 5.66
N LYS A 229 20.24 4.70 6.49
CA LYS A 229 21.12 3.57 6.19
C LYS A 229 20.47 2.48 5.32
N LEU A 230 19.16 2.51 5.13
CA LEU A 230 18.50 1.47 4.34
C LEU A 230 18.97 1.53 2.88
N PRO A 231 19.31 0.36 2.28
CA PRO A 231 19.81 0.24 0.91
C PRO A 231 18.69 0.37 -0.14
N ILE A 232 17.85 1.40 -0.01
CA ILE A 232 16.80 1.71 -0.98
C ILE A 232 17.46 2.32 -2.21
N VAL A 233 17.21 1.69 -3.36
CA VAL A 233 17.81 2.05 -4.65
C VAL A 233 16.80 2.59 -5.64
N GLY A 234 15.51 2.62 -5.34
CA GLY A 234 14.50 3.26 -6.19
C GLY A 234 13.12 3.26 -5.55
N ALA A 235 12.24 4.13 -6.03
CA ALA A 235 10.83 4.12 -5.64
C ALA A 235 9.92 4.38 -6.85
N VAL A 236 8.91 3.55 -7.01
CA VAL A 236 7.83 3.72 -7.98
C VAL A 236 6.58 4.19 -7.24
N ILE A 237 6.16 5.43 -7.53
CA ILE A 237 5.04 6.11 -6.90
C ILE A 237 3.93 6.28 -7.95
N GLY A 238 2.97 5.36 -7.94
CA GLY A 238 1.86 5.34 -8.88
C GLY A 238 0.58 5.93 -8.31
N GLY A 239 -0.07 6.83 -9.05
CA GLY A 239 -1.36 7.45 -8.67
C GLY A 239 -1.45 7.90 -7.21
N PRO A 240 -0.49 8.66 -6.65
CA PRO A 240 -0.53 9.02 -5.24
C PRO A 240 -1.63 10.07 -4.95
N PRO A 241 -2.48 9.88 -3.93
CA PRO A 241 -3.40 10.92 -3.45
C PRO A 241 -2.64 11.98 -2.66
N VAL A 242 -2.22 13.06 -3.35
CA VAL A 242 -1.25 14.06 -2.83
C VAL A 242 -1.81 14.91 -1.68
N ASP A 243 -3.09 15.24 -1.71
CA ASP A 243 -3.80 15.95 -0.63
C ASP A 243 -5.13 15.23 -0.38
N ILE A 244 -5.26 14.63 0.80
CA ILE A 244 -6.45 13.82 1.12
C ILE A 244 -7.73 14.66 1.21
N ARG A 245 -7.65 15.98 1.39
CA ARG A 245 -8.82 16.89 1.31
C ARG A 245 -9.23 17.10 -0.14
N GLU A 246 -8.27 17.23 -1.04
CA GLU A 246 -8.55 17.31 -2.47
C GLU A 246 -9.16 16.00 -2.98
N THR A 247 -8.65 14.85 -2.54
CA THR A 247 -9.29 13.54 -2.77
C THR A 247 -10.70 13.50 -2.18
N TYR A 248 -10.90 13.99 -0.94
CA TYR A 248 -12.22 14.06 -0.33
C TYR A 248 -13.24 14.78 -1.23
N HIS A 249 -12.90 15.99 -1.68
CA HIS A 249 -13.77 16.76 -2.56
C HIS A 249 -13.93 16.13 -3.95
N ALA A 250 -12.89 15.44 -4.44
CA ALA A 250 -12.92 14.80 -5.74
C ALA A 250 -13.92 13.63 -5.80
N VAL A 251 -14.04 12.84 -4.73
CA VAL A 251 -14.88 11.63 -4.70
C VAL A 251 -16.21 11.78 -3.95
N ASN A 252 -16.37 12.82 -3.12
CA ASN A 252 -17.61 13.04 -2.36
C ASN A 252 -18.84 13.18 -3.28
N GLY A 253 -19.92 12.45 -2.99
CA GLY A 253 -21.14 12.41 -3.82
C GLY A 253 -20.99 11.66 -5.16
N LYS A 254 -19.87 10.93 -5.37
CA LYS A 254 -19.58 10.16 -6.60
C LYS A 254 -19.34 8.69 -6.30
N GLN A 255 -19.08 7.90 -7.34
CA GLN A 255 -18.95 6.44 -7.26
C GLN A 255 -18.01 5.95 -6.15
N LEU A 256 -16.95 6.68 -5.79
CA LEU A 256 -15.98 6.27 -4.78
C LEU A 256 -16.11 7.01 -3.43
N SER A 257 -17.30 7.54 -3.10
CA SER A 257 -17.51 8.31 -1.86
C SER A 257 -17.19 7.54 -0.57
N GLN A 258 -17.29 6.22 -0.59
CA GLN A 258 -16.87 5.34 0.51
C GLN A 258 -15.40 5.51 0.94
N LEU A 259 -14.50 5.89 0.02
CA LEU A 259 -13.09 6.17 0.36
C LEU A 259 -12.98 7.28 1.40
N ASN A 260 -13.87 8.28 1.34
CA ASN A 260 -13.88 9.36 2.33
C ASN A 260 -14.18 8.83 3.72
N VAL A 261 -15.17 7.94 3.85
CA VAL A 261 -15.51 7.33 5.14
C VAL A 261 -14.32 6.54 5.68
N TRP A 262 -13.65 5.76 4.83
CA TRP A 262 -12.49 4.97 5.24
C TRP A 262 -11.34 5.86 5.71
N ALA A 263 -10.96 6.88 4.93
CA ALA A 263 -9.88 7.79 5.28
C ALA A 263 -10.20 8.60 6.54
N MET A 264 -11.45 9.05 6.69
CA MET A 264 -11.93 9.75 7.88
C MET A 264 -11.85 8.87 9.13
N LEU A 265 -12.27 7.60 9.03
CA LEU A 265 -12.14 6.67 10.15
C LEU A 265 -10.68 6.33 10.46
N GLY A 266 -9.80 6.27 9.46
CA GLY A 266 -8.35 6.15 9.65
C GLY A 266 -7.77 7.33 10.43
N LEU A 267 -8.17 8.57 10.10
CA LEU A 267 -7.83 9.75 10.89
C LEU A 267 -8.38 9.67 12.32
N MET A 268 -9.61 9.17 12.50
CA MET A 268 -10.19 8.95 13.83
C MET A 268 -9.40 7.90 14.64
N ASN A 269 -8.86 6.87 13.98
CA ASN A 269 -8.01 5.86 14.64
C ASN A 269 -6.65 6.43 15.10
N ALA A 270 -6.14 7.48 14.45
CA ALA A 270 -4.87 8.13 14.80
C ALA A 270 -5.02 9.32 15.75
N PHE A 271 -6.14 10.04 15.70
CA PHE A 271 -6.38 11.27 16.45
C PHE A 271 -7.63 11.15 17.34
N PRO A 272 -7.44 10.95 18.67
CA PRO A 272 -8.55 10.87 19.62
C PRO A 272 -9.50 12.07 19.58
N GLU A 273 -8.97 13.28 19.37
CA GLU A 273 -9.74 14.52 19.29
C GLU A 273 -10.59 14.63 18.02
N ILE A 274 -10.10 14.09 16.89
CA ILE A 274 -10.88 14.00 15.65
C ILE A 274 -11.99 12.97 15.84
N ASN A 275 -11.68 11.82 16.44
CA ASN A 275 -12.67 10.78 16.77
C ASN A 275 -13.78 11.30 17.67
N GLU A 276 -13.45 11.99 18.76
CA GLU A 276 -14.43 12.57 19.68
C GLU A 276 -15.33 13.58 18.96
N TYR A 277 -14.73 14.54 18.23
CA TYR A 277 -15.49 15.56 17.50
C TYR A 277 -16.43 14.94 16.46
N MET A 278 -15.92 14.04 15.62
CA MET A 278 -16.69 13.45 14.53
C MET A 278 -17.82 12.57 15.05
N ARG A 279 -17.60 11.79 16.11
CA ARG A 279 -18.68 11.01 16.74
C ARG A 279 -19.75 11.90 17.36
N GLY A 280 -19.37 13.03 17.95
CA GLY A 280 -20.32 14.01 18.47
C GLY A 280 -21.11 14.75 17.39
N ASP A 281 -20.57 14.83 16.17
CA ASP A 281 -21.18 15.55 15.04
C ASP A 281 -21.96 14.62 14.09
N LEU A 282 -21.82 13.30 14.20
CA LEU A 282 -22.58 12.32 13.40
C LEU A 282 -24.08 12.36 13.72
N LYS A 283 -24.90 12.40 12.67
CA LYS A 283 -26.35 12.26 12.77
C LYS A 283 -26.71 10.83 13.17
N THR A 284 -27.67 10.71 14.07
CA THR A 284 -28.18 9.40 14.53
C THR A 284 -29.51 9.05 13.88
N GLU A 285 -30.21 10.04 13.30
CA GLU A 285 -31.44 9.84 12.55
C GLU A 285 -31.19 8.91 11.37
N GLY A 286 -32.09 7.96 11.11
CA GLY A 286 -31.94 7.04 9.96
C GLY A 286 -30.73 6.10 10.02
N TYR A 287 -30.09 5.97 11.19
CA TYR A 287 -28.88 5.16 11.41
C TYR A 287 -27.65 5.63 10.62
N GLU A 288 -27.53 6.93 10.32
CA GLU A 288 -26.38 7.47 9.59
C GLU A 288 -25.05 7.21 10.32
N ASP A 289 -25.02 7.41 11.64
CA ASP A 289 -23.89 7.05 12.52
C ASP A 289 -23.44 5.59 12.31
N LYS A 290 -24.38 4.64 12.32
CA LYS A 290 -24.07 3.22 12.14
C LYS A 290 -23.58 2.92 10.73
N LYS A 291 -24.18 3.52 9.70
CA LYS A 291 -23.73 3.36 8.31
C LYS A 291 -22.30 3.86 8.13
N PHE A 292 -21.98 5.02 8.70
CA PHE A 292 -20.63 5.60 8.67
C PHE A 292 -19.64 4.73 9.44
N LEU A 293 -19.93 4.42 10.70
CA LEU A 293 -19.03 3.67 11.60
C LEU A 293 -18.89 2.19 11.24
N HIS A 294 -19.79 1.62 10.43
CA HIS A 294 -19.72 0.22 10.01
C HIS A 294 -18.38 -0.14 9.36
N ALA A 295 -17.75 0.81 8.66
CA ALA A 295 -16.48 0.57 7.98
C ALA A 295 -15.30 0.26 8.93
N LEU A 296 -15.40 0.55 10.24
CA LEU A 296 -14.45 0.08 11.27
C LEU A 296 -14.41 -1.45 11.42
N SER A 297 -15.38 -2.14 10.82
CA SER A 297 -15.50 -3.60 10.82
C SER A 297 -15.65 -4.18 9.40
N ARG A 298 -15.17 -3.46 8.38
CA ARG A 298 -15.34 -3.79 6.95
C ARG A 298 -14.83 -5.19 6.58
N CYS A 299 -13.74 -5.66 7.18
CA CYS A 299 -13.17 -6.99 6.92
C CYS A 299 -13.37 -7.98 8.07
N SER A 300 -14.09 -7.56 9.11
CA SER A 300 -14.40 -8.39 10.26
C SER A 300 -15.56 -9.37 10.03
N TYR A 301 -16.31 -9.19 8.93
CA TYR A 301 -17.45 -10.02 8.55
C TYR A 301 -17.21 -10.77 7.23
N PRO A 302 -17.91 -11.90 7.01
CA PRO A 302 -17.93 -12.59 5.71
C PRO A 302 -18.34 -11.67 4.54
N GLU A 303 -17.85 -11.95 3.33
CA GLU A 303 -18.12 -11.16 2.11
C GLU A 303 -19.61 -11.02 1.77
N ASP A 304 -20.43 -12.01 2.12
CA ASP A 304 -21.88 -12.03 1.89
C ASP A 304 -22.66 -11.20 2.90
N THR A 305 -21.99 -10.61 3.89
CA THR A 305 -22.61 -9.65 4.82
C THR A 305 -23.00 -8.39 4.06
N LEU A 306 -24.26 -7.97 4.21
CA LEU A 306 -24.76 -6.73 3.61
C LEU A 306 -24.07 -5.51 4.24
N VAL A 307 -23.05 -5.00 3.55
CA VAL A 307 -22.36 -3.76 3.91
C VAL A 307 -23.17 -2.57 3.35
N PRO A 308 -23.32 -1.46 4.09
CA PRO A 308 -23.87 -0.22 3.54
C PRO A 308 -23.10 0.20 2.29
N ASN A 309 -23.78 0.23 1.14
CA ASN A 309 -23.21 0.78 -0.08
C ASN A 309 -23.25 2.31 0.01
N LEU A 310 -22.08 2.94 0.02
CA LEU A 310 -21.92 4.40 0.10
C LEU A 310 -21.47 5.01 -1.23
N GLU A 311 -21.56 4.28 -2.34
CA GLU A 311 -21.33 4.82 -3.67
C GLU A 311 -22.31 5.98 -3.95
N ASN A 312 -21.82 7.03 -4.60
CA ASN A 312 -22.59 8.24 -4.96
C ASN A 312 -23.24 8.96 -3.77
N THR A 313 -22.77 8.71 -2.55
CA THR A 313 -23.34 9.29 -1.35
C THR A 313 -22.60 10.57 -0.95
N ASN A 314 -23.35 11.62 -0.59
CA ASN A 314 -22.75 12.83 -0.03
C ASN A 314 -22.36 12.59 1.44
N ILE A 315 -21.07 12.40 1.71
CA ILE A 315 -20.55 12.06 3.04
C ILE A 315 -20.72 13.21 4.04
N SER A 316 -20.70 14.47 3.59
CA SER A 316 -20.98 15.60 4.50
C SER A 316 -22.41 15.57 5.04
N ALA A 317 -23.34 14.88 4.37
CA ALA A 317 -24.71 14.76 4.85
C ALA A 317 -24.85 13.92 6.13
N PHE A 318 -23.84 13.10 6.47
CA PHE A 318 -23.81 12.29 7.71
C PHE A 318 -23.59 13.13 8.97
N PHE A 319 -23.14 14.38 8.84
CA PHE A 319 -22.74 15.22 9.96
C PHE A 319 -23.71 16.39 10.14
N HIS A 320 -23.93 16.84 11.39
CA HIS A 320 -24.73 18.02 11.68
C HIS A 320 -24.09 19.29 11.12
N ASN A 321 -22.75 19.39 11.18
CA ASN A 321 -21.98 20.54 10.66
C ASN A 321 -21.35 20.29 9.28
N GLY A 322 -21.84 19.31 8.51
CA GLY A 322 -21.35 19.08 7.14
C GLY A 322 -19.89 18.64 7.11
N ASP A 323 -19.10 19.30 6.26
CA ASP A 323 -17.66 19.06 6.09
C ASP A 323 -16.77 19.96 6.97
N HIS A 324 -17.34 20.63 7.98
CA HIS A 324 -16.62 21.53 8.90
C HIS A 324 -15.42 20.87 9.61
N PHE A 325 -15.39 19.54 9.74
CA PHE A 325 -14.23 18.82 10.27
C PHE A 325 -12.94 19.07 9.44
N LEU A 326 -13.06 19.28 8.12
CA LEU A 326 -11.92 19.59 7.24
C LEU A 326 -11.27 20.93 7.59
N ASP A 327 -12.09 21.92 7.95
CA ASP A 327 -11.62 23.24 8.35
C ASP A 327 -11.13 23.23 9.80
N LYS A 328 -11.89 22.58 10.69
CA LYS A 328 -11.57 22.50 12.13
C LYS A 328 -10.23 21.81 12.38
N PHE A 329 -9.94 20.72 11.68
CA PHE A 329 -8.72 19.94 11.81
C PHE A 329 -7.78 20.14 10.63
N LYS A 330 -7.86 21.30 9.97
CA LYS A 330 -7.07 21.60 8.78
C LYS A 330 -5.58 21.36 8.98
N ASP A 331 -5.04 21.75 10.12
CA ASP A 331 -3.61 21.62 10.41
C ASP A 331 -3.22 20.15 10.61
N ASN A 332 -3.97 19.38 11.43
CA ASN A 332 -3.75 17.94 11.60
C ASN A 332 -3.83 17.19 10.26
N ILE A 333 -4.88 17.46 9.47
CA ILE A 333 -5.10 16.82 8.16
C ILE A 333 -3.99 17.22 7.18
N THR A 334 -3.54 18.48 7.22
CA THR A 334 -2.41 18.92 6.39
C THR A 334 -1.15 18.17 6.78
N GLU A 335 -0.83 18.11 8.07
CA GLU A 335 0.38 17.46 8.60
C GLU A 335 0.51 16.00 8.15
N VAL A 336 -0.59 15.23 8.18
CA VAL A 336 -0.52 13.78 7.87
C VAL A 336 -0.98 13.40 6.47
N GLY A 337 -1.71 14.29 5.80
CA GLY A 337 -2.47 13.97 4.59
C GLY A 337 -2.05 14.75 3.36
N VAL A 338 -1.01 15.60 3.46
CA VAL A 338 -0.49 16.38 2.33
C VAL A 338 0.97 16.04 2.08
N MET A 339 1.27 15.49 0.92
CA MET A 339 2.64 15.19 0.49
C MET A 339 3.38 16.46 0.07
N GLY A 340 4.70 16.36 0.01
CA GLY A 340 5.63 17.41 -0.38
C GLY A 340 6.20 18.22 0.78
N GLN A 341 5.86 17.88 2.02
CA GLN A 341 6.18 18.70 3.19
C GLN A 341 7.64 18.53 3.66
N HIS A 342 8.26 17.39 3.39
CA HIS A 342 9.63 17.07 3.84
C HIS A 342 10.65 17.00 2.70
N ILE A 343 10.26 17.45 1.51
CA ILE A 343 11.12 17.48 0.33
C ILE A 343 12.07 18.68 0.40
N SER A 344 13.38 18.39 0.50
CA SER A 344 14.40 19.42 0.36
C SER A 344 15.68 18.88 -0.26
N LYS A 345 16.56 19.76 -0.75
CA LYS A 345 17.89 19.37 -1.21
C LYS A 345 18.76 18.74 -0.10
N LYS A 346 18.47 19.06 1.18
CA LYS A 346 19.22 18.55 2.34
C LYS A 346 18.76 17.15 2.77
N THR A 347 17.47 16.88 2.60
CA THR A 347 16.78 15.65 3.02
C THR A 347 16.43 14.74 1.85
N ARG A 348 16.95 15.01 0.65
CA ARG A 348 16.63 14.25 -0.55
C ARG A 348 17.08 12.79 -0.43
N PRO A 349 16.33 11.83 -0.98
CA PRO A 349 16.81 10.47 -1.15
C PRO A 349 17.98 10.45 -2.16
N GLU A 350 18.83 9.43 -2.04
CA GLU A 350 19.98 9.19 -2.94
C GLU A 350 19.66 8.14 -4.01
N PHE A 351 18.38 7.97 -4.34
CA PHE A 351 17.86 7.04 -5.33
C PHE A 351 16.84 7.72 -6.25
N PRO A 352 16.69 7.25 -7.49
CA PRO A 352 15.74 7.81 -8.44
C PRO A 352 14.29 7.42 -8.11
N LEU A 353 13.37 8.27 -8.56
CA LEU A 353 11.93 8.13 -8.40
C LEU A 353 11.28 7.97 -9.77
N MET A 354 10.30 7.07 -9.85
CA MET A 354 9.42 6.93 -10.99
C MET A 354 7.99 7.30 -10.59
N PHE A 355 7.35 8.15 -11.38
CA PHE A 355 5.95 8.50 -11.24
C PHE A 355 5.14 8.06 -12.46
N PHE A 356 3.92 7.62 -12.22
CA PHE A 356 2.90 7.45 -13.25
C PHE A 356 1.50 7.65 -12.66
N TYR A 357 0.57 8.18 -13.45
CA TYR A 357 -0.83 8.34 -13.08
C TYR A 357 -1.67 8.57 -14.34
N GLY A 358 -2.95 8.28 -14.26
CA GLY A 358 -3.89 8.49 -15.37
C GLY A 358 -4.17 9.97 -15.56
N GLY A 359 -4.25 10.41 -16.81
CA GLY A 359 -4.77 11.75 -17.09
C GLY A 359 -6.18 11.88 -16.50
N ASN A 360 -7.14 11.08 -16.94
CA ASN A 360 -8.52 11.18 -16.48
C ASN A 360 -8.77 10.61 -15.07
N ASP A 361 -7.74 10.54 -14.24
CA ASP A 361 -7.86 10.16 -12.84
C ASP A 361 -8.70 11.20 -12.08
N THR A 362 -9.75 10.70 -11.41
CA THR A 362 -10.70 11.50 -10.62
C THR A 362 -10.66 11.13 -9.13
N VAL A 363 -9.72 10.29 -8.71
CA VAL A 363 -9.58 9.77 -7.35
C VAL A 363 -8.51 10.55 -6.59
N ILE A 364 -7.34 10.73 -7.21
CA ILE A 364 -6.12 11.25 -6.55
C ILE A 364 -6.11 12.78 -6.34
N GLY A 365 -7.26 13.44 -6.53
CA GLY A 365 -7.40 14.89 -6.55
C GLY A 365 -7.04 15.53 -7.90
N PRO A 366 -6.96 16.87 -7.97
CA PRO A 366 -6.56 17.60 -9.17
C PRO A 366 -5.17 17.20 -9.66
N ARG A 367 -5.03 16.97 -10.99
CA ARG A 367 -3.72 16.71 -11.63
C ARG A 367 -2.64 17.75 -11.29
N ALA A 368 -3.06 18.98 -10.99
CA ALA A 368 -2.15 20.06 -10.61
C ALA A 368 -1.35 19.74 -9.33
N GLY A 369 -1.97 19.09 -8.34
CA GLY A 369 -1.32 18.67 -7.10
C GLY A 369 -0.21 17.65 -7.36
N VAL A 370 -0.51 16.59 -8.10
CA VAL A 370 0.47 15.56 -8.50
C VAL A 370 1.63 16.16 -9.32
N LYS A 371 1.33 17.05 -10.28
CA LYS A 371 2.36 17.75 -11.04
C LYS A 371 3.22 18.66 -10.16
N ALA A 372 2.63 19.31 -9.17
CA ALA A 372 3.36 20.15 -8.22
C ALA A 372 4.33 19.29 -7.40
N LEU A 373 3.89 18.15 -6.88
CA LEU A 373 4.73 17.20 -6.14
C LEU A 373 5.90 16.70 -6.99
N ILE A 374 5.64 16.22 -8.21
CA ILE A 374 6.70 15.77 -9.14
C ILE A 374 7.71 16.90 -9.41
N ASN A 375 7.24 18.13 -9.56
CA ASN A 375 8.12 19.29 -9.77
C ASN A 375 8.93 19.65 -8.52
N GLN A 376 8.41 19.43 -7.32
CA GLN A 376 9.18 19.59 -6.08
C GLN A 376 10.32 18.56 -6.02
N TRP A 377 10.03 17.28 -6.30
CA TRP A 377 11.05 16.23 -6.39
C TRP A 377 12.12 16.54 -7.44
N LYS A 378 11.72 16.97 -8.65
CA LYS A 378 12.65 17.40 -9.72
C LYS A 378 13.58 18.55 -9.30
N LYS A 379 13.14 19.43 -8.41
CA LYS A 379 13.96 20.54 -7.87
C LYS A 379 14.90 20.10 -6.75
N ALA A 380 14.51 19.09 -5.97
CA ALA A 380 15.30 18.58 -4.85
C ALA A 380 16.38 17.58 -5.28
N LEU A 381 16.06 16.71 -6.23
CA LEU A 381 16.94 15.66 -6.73
C LEU A 381 17.88 16.14 -7.84
N LEU A 382 18.89 15.33 -8.17
CA LEU A 382 19.78 15.62 -9.29
C LEU A 382 19.01 15.45 -10.63
N PRO A 383 19.43 16.13 -11.70
CA PRO A 383 18.84 15.94 -13.02
C PRO A 383 18.82 14.46 -13.43
N GLY A 384 17.69 14.01 -13.97
CA GLY A 384 17.50 12.62 -14.41
C GLY A 384 17.12 11.62 -13.31
N MET A 385 16.98 12.05 -12.05
CA MET A 385 16.53 11.17 -10.95
C MET A 385 15.01 11.09 -10.79
N VAL A 386 14.22 11.78 -11.62
CA VAL A 386 12.76 11.72 -11.56
C VAL A 386 12.21 11.44 -12.95
N SER A 387 11.76 10.20 -13.15
CA SER A 387 11.08 9.75 -14.36
C SER A 387 9.58 9.98 -14.21
N ASP A 388 8.96 10.71 -15.14
CA ASP A 388 7.52 11.01 -15.12
C ASP A 388 6.86 10.44 -16.38
N TYR A 389 6.19 9.30 -16.22
CA TYR A 389 5.54 8.56 -17.30
C TYR A 389 4.05 8.89 -17.46
N SER A 390 3.54 9.90 -16.75
CA SER A 390 2.12 10.28 -16.82
C SER A 390 1.68 10.74 -18.22
N ASN A 391 2.61 11.26 -19.04
CA ASN A 391 2.34 11.64 -20.42
C ASN A 391 2.01 10.46 -21.34
N LEU A 392 2.33 9.22 -20.93
CA LEU A 392 2.00 8.01 -21.68
C LEU A 392 0.55 7.55 -21.43
N MET A 393 -0.13 8.15 -20.45
CA MET A 393 -1.46 7.75 -20.00
C MET A 393 -2.47 8.93 -20.02
N PRO A 394 -2.49 9.79 -21.06
CA PRO A 394 -3.18 11.09 -21.00
C PRO A 394 -4.71 11.00 -20.88
N PHE A 395 -5.30 9.84 -21.19
CA PHE A 395 -6.74 9.61 -21.21
C PHE A 395 -7.22 8.50 -20.26
N GLN A 396 -6.32 7.93 -19.49
CA GLN A 396 -6.62 6.81 -18.59
C GLN A 396 -7.21 7.30 -17.27
N ASP A 397 -8.16 6.55 -16.74
CA ASP A 397 -8.69 6.74 -15.39
C ASP A 397 -7.78 6.06 -14.34
N HIS A 398 -8.18 6.12 -13.07
CA HIS A 398 -7.41 5.57 -11.96
C HIS A 398 -7.15 4.05 -12.09
N ALA A 399 -8.11 3.26 -12.57
CA ALA A 399 -7.89 1.81 -12.68
C ALA A 399 -7.07 1.43 -13.92
N THR A 400 -7.37 2.07 -15.07
CA THR A 400 -6.69 1.77 -16.33
C THR A 400 -5.24 2.24 -16.37
N ALA A 401 -4.90 3.28 -15.60
CA ALA A 401 -3.53 3.74 -15.40
C ALA A 401 -2.67 2.73 -14.64
N LEU A 402 -3.21 2.00 -13.67
CA LEU A 402 -2.51 0.90 -13.01
C LEU A 402 -2.09 -0.16 -14.03
N VAL A 403 -3.05 -0.65 -14.82
CA VAL A 403 -2.82 -1.72 -15.82
C VAL A 403 -1.72 -1.33 -16.82
N THR A 404 -1.68 -0.06 -17.21
CA THR A 404 -0.71 0.45 -18.20
C THR A 404 0.64 0.78 -17.57
N GLY A 405 0.64 1.30 -16.33
CA GLY A 405 1.84 1.67 -15.61
C GLY A 405 2.61 0.51 -15.01
N LEU A 406 1.96 -0.61 -14.70
CA LEU A 406 2.61 -1.82 -14.17
C LEU A 406 3.75 -2.35 -15.06
N PRO A 407 3.54 -2.64 -16.36
CA PRO A 407 4.63 -3.15 -17.21
C PRO A 407 5.78 -2.14 -17.34
N ILE A 408 5.47 -0.84 -17.43
CA ILE A 408 6.46 0.24 -17.46
C ILE A 408 7.27 0.27 -16.16
N SER A 409 6.58 0.22 -15.03
CA SER A 409 7.20 0.23 -13.70
C SER A 409 8.12 -0.95 -13.53
N TRP A 410 7.66 -2.14 -13.95
CA TRP A 410 8.46 -3.34 -13.87
C TRP A 410 9.74 -3.23 -14.70
N SER A 411 9.64 -2.78 -15.95
CA SER A 411 10.82 -2.60 -16.80
C SER A 411 11.82 -1.60 -16.18
N TRP A 412 11.31 -0.51 -15.60
CA TRP A 412 12.13 0.47 -14.89
C TRP A 412 12.84 -0.15 -13.67
N MET A 413 12.11 -0.90 -12.84
CA MET A 413 12.66 -1.57 -11.66
C MET A 413 13.71 -2.63 -12.02
N THR A 414 13.46 -3.45 -13.05
CA THR A 414 14.44 -4.44 -13.54
C THR A 414 15.73 -3.76 -13.98
N LYS A 415 15.65 -2.74 -14.85
CA LYS A 415 16.84 -1.98 -15.27
C LYS A 415 17.56 -1.36 -14.09
N ARG A 416 16.81 -0.88 -13.09
CA ARG A 416 17.38 -0.29 -11.90
C ARG A 416 18.18 -1.31 -11.09
N PHE A 417 17.62 -2.49 -10.85
CA PHE A 417 18.34 -3.57 -10.17
C PHE A 417 19.59 -4.00 -10.95
N GLU A 418 19.46 -4.25 -12.25
CA GLU A 418 20.58 -4.64 -13.12
C GLU A 418 21.74 -3.63 -13.06
N LYS A 419 21.40 -2.33 -13.07
CA LYS A 419 22.39 -1.25 -12.98
C LYS A 419 23.12 -1.23 -11.64
N VAL A 420 22.41 -1.41 -10.54
CA VAL A 420 23.02 -1.44 -9.20
C VAL A 420 23.90 -2.67 -9.03
N ASP A 421 23.45 -3.84 -9.50
CA ASP A 421 24.21 -5.09 -9.46
C ASP A 421 25.51 -5.00 -10.30
N GLY A 422 25.47 -4.24 -11.40
CA GLY A 422 26.65 -3.92 -12.21
C GLY A 422 27.63 -2.91 -11.61
N GLY A 423 27.44 -2.50 -10.34
CA GLY A 423 28.28 -1.51 -9.66
C GLY A 423 27.96 -0.06 -10.03
N GLY A 424 26.82 0.18 -10.68
CA GLY A 424 26.33 1.53 -11.00
C GLY A 424 26.01 2.32 -9.74
N ASN A 425 26.36 3.62 -9.74
CA ASN A 425 26.19 4.46 -8.56
C ASN A 425 24.71 4.82 -8.33
N ASN A 426 24.24 4.81 -7.08
CA ASN A 426 22.84 5.03 -6.73
C ASN A 426 22.29 6.39 -7.20
N ALA A 427 23.17 7.40 -7.26
CA ALA A 427 22.81 8.80 -7.46
C ALA A 427 23.00 9.33 -8.91
N ASN A 428 23.52 8.52 -9.84
CA ASN A 428 23.86 9.00 -11.20
C ASN A 428 23.27 8.10 -12.31
N GLY A 429 22.50 8.72 -13.19
CA GLY A 429 22.15 8.22 -14.52
C GLY A 429 20.65 8.19 -14.79
N ASN A 430 20.31 8.39 -16.06
CA ASN A 430 18.94 8.28 -16.53
C ASN A 430 18.53 6.80 -16.51
N ASP A 431 17.59 6.44 -15.64
CA ASP A 431 16.98 5.11 -15.62
C ASP A 431 15.69 5.08 -16.46
N ASP A 432 15.45 6.13 -17.26
CA ASP A 432 14.35 6.17 -18.22
C ASP A 432 14.41 4.98 -19.18
N LEU A 433 13.23 4.50 -19.52
CA LEU A 433 13.08 3.47 -20.51
C LEU A 433 13.31 4.03 -21.91
N ASP A 434 14.24 3.43 -22.64
CA ASP A 434 14.28 3.52 -24.10
C ASP A 434 12.99 2.91 -24.66
N PHE A 435 11.99 3.74 -24.94
CA PHE A 435 10.79 3.29 -25.65
C PHE A 435 10.97 3.50 -27.15
N GLN A 436 10.54 2.50 -27.93
CA GLN A 436 10.19 2.70 -29.33
C GLN A 436 8.67 2.73 -29.43
N LEU A 437 8.14 3.69 -30.17
CA LEU A 437 6.76 3.63 -30.64
C LEU A 437 6.74 2.73 -31.87
N ASP A 438 5.84 1.77 -31.95
CA ASP A 438 5.60 1.04 -33.20
C ASP A 438 4.96 1.94 -34.25
N GLY A 439 4.77 1.40 -35.46
CA GLY A 439 4.14 2.11 -36.58
C GLY A 439 2.71 2.59 -36.31
N ASP A 440 2.07 2.11 -35.24
CA ASP A 440 0.71 2.46 -34.80
C ASP A 440 0.72 3.40 -33.58
N GLY A 441 1.90 3.82 -33.10
CA GLY A 441 2.05 4.69 -31.94
C GLY A 441 1.87 3.99 -30.59
N GLN A 442 1.93 2.66 -30.54
CA GLN A 442 1.94 1.91 -29.28
C GLN A 442 3.36 1.77 -28.74
N ILE A 443 3.48 1.73 -27.42
CA ILE A 443 4.76 1.57 -26.73
C ILE A 443 5.23 0.12 -26.89
N VAL A 444 6.35 -0.07 -27.59
CA VAL A 444 7.06 -1.34 -27.62
C VAL A 444 8.16 -1.29 -26.57
N MET A 445 7.99 -2.08 -25.50
CA MET A 445 9.06 -2.31 -24.54
C MET A 445 9.99 -3.38 -25.09
N LEU A 446 11.29 -3.06 -25.19
CA LEU A 446 12.30 -4.08 -25.45
C LEU A 446 12.34 -5.02 -24.23
N PRO A 447 12.10 -6.33 -24.39
CA PRO A 447 12.00 -7.24 -23.26
C PRO A 447 13.32 -7.26 -22.50
N SER A 448 13.30 -6.92 -21.19
CA SER A 448 14.41 -7.25 -20.31
C SER A 448 14.50 -8.78 -20.23
N HIS A 449 15.73 -9.29 -20.20
CA HIS A 449 16.01 -10.72 -20.31
C HIS A 449 15.44 -11.56 -19.14
N GLU A 450 14.98 -10.90 -18.07
CA GLU A 450 14.38 -11.51 -16.87
C GLU A 450 12.87 -11.78 -16.99
N LEU A 451 12.17 -11.33 -18.04
CA LEU A 451 10.72 -11.54 -18.25
C LEU A 451 10.35 -12.82 -19.06
N ARG A 452 11.07 -13.94 -18.89
CA ARG A 452 10.69 -15.23 -19.50
C ARG A 452 10.56 -16.38 -18.50
#